data_AF-A0A6M0FBA7-F1
#
_entry.id   AF-A0A6M0FBA7-F1
#
_cell.length_a   1.000
_cell.length_b   1.000
_cell.length_c   1.000
_cell.angle_alpha   90.00
_cell.angle_beta   90.00
_cell.angle_gamma   90.00
#
_symmetry.space_group_name_H-M   'P 1'
#
loop_
_entity.id
_entity.type
_entity.pdbx_description
1 polymer ?
#
loop_
_entity_poly.entity_id
_entity_poly.type
_entity_poly.pdbx_seq_one_letter_code
_entity_poly.pdbx_strand_id
1 'polypeptide(L)'
;MSTINIYQSLSTKKSIEFFGFSTEPKTEEQIVFIDSHVEDYQGLATEVLSGIKVVILHPNDNGIQQITKVIKKYSQISSIHIVSHGAPGCLQLGNSQLNIDSINHSYAEELETWSVTNILLYGCNVAASDAGTEFLEKLHQLTGANIAASARPTGSAALGGDWELEVTTGEIEVGLAFSDRVEHQWEHILAEFEQQPYFYQVISGQLRIYNPLTGDYEELGVPVAPVYNATGYNIQDNFLYGIQITDNDVNGGTAGDVIRINSDGTIENLGFTVTGTQKLNSGDVDDQGNLWVRTGDTQLKKINLTTGAQEEINLTGDSLEGVVDIVYNRRDVDDNEFFYGTDGDGSLYTINLQDNSITRTAVLNLPGGEEFGAAWIDRDGELYVSRNNVGEFYRVDGYETDSPTATFVSNAEETSNNDGMSDPRQPSPFEVPFINPDNDPGTPAFTNEETFTEGDPGVGIVDDSVEIRDFDGTTVDGGNIQSATITLTPETIQADDTLFLASALPVGITARDQNGNIIDVSDGSASTITAITLTADDSFTV
;
A
#
# COMPACT_ATOMS: atom_id res chain seq x y z
N MET A 1 30.03 72.68 -10.73
CA MET A 1 30.76 73.47 -9.71
C MET A 1 31.99 72.66 -9.33
N SER A 2 33.19 73.01 -9.86
CA SER A 2 34.29 73.72 -9.16
C SER A 2 34.90 72.87 -8.02
N THR A 3 36.20 72.56 -7.88
CA THR A 3 37.51 73.11 -8.32
C THR A 3 38.60 72.12 -7.83
N ILE A 4 39.59 71.69 -8.63
CA ILE A 4 41.01 72.16 -8.78
C ILE A 4 41.97 71.95 -7.58
N ASN A 5 42.97 71.06 -7.81
CA ASN A 5 44.42 70.99 -7.45
C ASN A 5 44.90 71.25 -5.99
N ILE A 6 45.92 70.56 -5.44
CA ILE A 6 47.38 70.73 -5.68
C ILE A 6 48.19 69.55 -5.05
N TYR A 7 49.34 69.23 -5.67
CA TYR A 7 50.37 68.24 -5.29
C TYR A 7 51.14 68.53 -3.98
N GLN A 8 51.60 67.48 -3.26
CA GLN A 8 52.90 67.51 -2.59
C GLN A 8 53.49 66.10 -2.30
N SER A 9 54.79 65.99 -2.54
CA SER A 9 55.67 64.83 -2.35
C SER A 9 56.08 64.64 -0.88
N LEU A 10 56.25 63.39 -0.41
CA LEU A 10 57.45 62.86 0.29
C LEU A 10 57.15 61.52 1.02
N SER A 11 57.95 60.51 0.69
CA SER A 11 58.40 59.36 1.49
C SER A 11 57.98 59.28 2.97
N THR A 12 57.42 58.13 3.42
CA THR A 12 58.10 57.16 4.33
C THR A 12 57.19 55.96 4.69
N LYS A 13 57.83 54.78 4.81
CA LYS A 13 57.31 53.46 5.23
C LYS A 13 56.28 53.47 6.38
N LYS A 14 55.19 52.70 6.22
CA LYS A 14 54.76 51.64 7.16
C LYS A 14 53.61 50.81 6.56
N SER A 15 53.69 49.51 6.78
CA SER A 15 52.77 48.44 6.38
C SER A 15 51.31 48.73 6.71
N ILE A 16 50.42 48.55 5.72
CA ILE A 16 48.99 48.37 5.92
C ILE A 16 48.72 46.91 5.55
N GLU A 17 48.32 46.11 6.54
CA GLU A 17 47.74 44.79 6.33
C GLU A 17 46.42 44.98 5.58
N PHE A 18 46.30 44.33 4.42
CA PHE A 18 45.01 44.16 3.77
C PHE A 18 44.21 43.16 4.61
N PHE A 19 43.23 43.66 5.37
CA PHE A 19 42.10 42.83 5.76
C PHE A 19 41.27 42.58 4.50
N GLY A 20 41.50 41.44 3.86
CA GLY A 20 40.56 40.92 2.88
C GLY A 20 39.27 40.58 3.61
N PHE A 21 38.28 41.47 3.58
CA PHE A 21 36.90 41.05 3.73
C PHE A 21 36.58 40.19 2.51
N SER A 22 36.45 38.89 2.71
CA SER A 22 35.73 38.04 1.76
C SER A 22 34.30 38.55 1.71
N THR A 23 33.93 39.12 0.57
CA THR A 23 32.54 39.44 0.21
C THR A 23 31.97 38.36 -0.70
N GLU A 24 32.47 37.12 -0.64
CA GLU A 24 31.70 36.02 -1.19
C GLU A 24 30.53 35.76 -0.23
N PRO A 25 29.26 35.85 -0.68
CA PRO A 25 28.15 35.39 0.12
C PRO A 25 28.44 33.95 0.50
N LYS A 26 28.32 33.63 1.78
CA LYS A 26 28.37 32.25 2.25
C LYS A 26 27.26 31.53 1.50
N THR A 27 27.60 30.72 0.51
CA THR A 27 26.62 29.90 -0.22
C THR A 27 25.91 29.06 0.83
N GLU A 28 24.61 29.30 1.01
CA GLU A 28 23.82 28.53 1.97
C GLU A 28 23.85 27.06 1.52
N GLU A 29 24.17 26.16 2.45
CA GLU A 29 24.38 24.75 2.10
C GLU A 29 23.02 24.08 1.86
N GLN A 30 22.88 23.38 0.73
CA GLN A 30 21.76 22.49 0.45
C GLN A 30 22.21 21.04 0.63
N ILE A 31 21.33 20.21 1.19
CA ILE A 31 21.59 18.80 1.43
C ILE A 31 20.40 17.97 0.94
N VAL A 32 20.68 16.92 0.19
CA VAL A 32 19.71 15.88 -0.16
C VAL A 32 19.99 14.66 0.68
N PHE A 33 18.99 14.24 1.44
CA PHE A 33 18.92 12.97 2.12
C PHE A 33 18.13 12.02 1.23
N ILE A 34 18.72 10.89 0.87
CA ILE A 34 18.05 9.84 0.09
C ILE A 34 18.00 8.61 0.96
N ASP A 35 16.80 8.11 1.21
CA ASP A 35 16.61 6.85 1.88
C ASP A 35 17.10 5.70 0.99
N SER A 36 17.90 4.78 1.54
CA SER A 36 18.43 3.68 0.76
C SER A 36 17.39 2.61 0.41
N HIS A 37 16.20 2.67 1.01
CA HIS A 37 15.06 1.84 0.62
C HIS A 37 14.39 2.34 -0.66
N VAL A 38 14.72 3.53 -1.16
CA VAL A 38 14.20 4.00 -2.44
C VAL A 38 14.86 3.23 -3.59
N GLU A 39 14.06 2.84 -4.58
CA GLU A 39 14.52 2.12 -5.76
C GLU A 39 15.57 2.94 -6.54
N ASP A 40 16.65 2.27 -6.95
CA ASP A 40 17.78 2.91 -7.64
C ASP A 40 18.20 4.23 -6.96
N TYR A 41 18.25 4.25 -5.62
CA TYR A 41 18.70 5.43 -4.87
C TYR A 41 20.11 5.86 -5.30
N GLN A 42 20.95 4.94 -5.79
CA GLN A 42 22.26 5.26 -6.34
C GLN A 42 22.14 6.07 -7.63
N GLY A 43 21.24 5.71 -8.55
CA GLY A 43 20.88 6.50 -9.72
C GLY A 43 20.42 7.90 -9.33
N LEU A 44 19.48 8.01 -8.40
CA LEU A 44 19.02 9.30 -7.86
C LEU A 44 20.18 10.12 -7.29
N ALA A 45 21.04 9.50 -6.48
CA ALA A 45 22.20 10.15 -5.89
C ALA A 45 23.19 10.69 -6.94
N THR A 46 23.35 10.00 -8.08
CA THR A 46 24.23 10.46 -9.17
C THR A 46 23.68 11.63 -9.96
N GLU A 47 22.35 11.82 -9.95
CA GLU A 47 21.66 12.87 -10.70
C GLU A 47 21.30 14.10 -9.86
N VAL A 48 21.73 14.14 -8.59
CA VAL A 48 21.64 15.35 -7.76
C VAL A 48 22.47 16.48 -8.37
N LEU A 49 21.90 17.68 -8.42
CA LEU A 49 22.53 18.85 -9.01
C LEU A 49 23.87 19.21 -8.34
N SER A 50 24.83 19.62 -9.17
CA SER A 50 26.16 20.01 -8.71
C SER A 50 26.11 21.13 -7.67
N GLY A 51 26.77 20.93 -6.53
CA GLY A 51 26.82 21.89 -5.43
C GLY A 51 25.92 21.54 -4.26
N ILE A 52 25.00 20.60 -4.44
CA ILE A 52 24.17 20.03 -3.37
C ILE A 52 24.90 18.83 -2.75
N LYS A 53 24.88 18.72 -1.42
CA LYS A 53 25.50 17.59 -0.72
C LYS A 53 24.53 16.42 -0.68
N VAL A 54 24.99 15.22 -1.03
CA VAL A 54 24.19 13.99 -0.93
C VAL A 54 24.55 13.22 0.34
N VAL A 55 23.54 12.76 1.06
CA VAL A 55 23.64 11.87 2.20
C VAL A 55 22.69 10.70 1.98
N ILE A 56 23.23 9.49 1.97
CA ILE A 56 22.42 8.26 1.93
C ILE A 56 22.10 7.86 3.36
N LEU A 57 20.82 7.69 3.68
CA LEU A 57 20.38 7.17 4.97
C LEU A 57 20.60 5.66 4.99
N HIS A 58 21.14 5.16 6.09
CA HIS A 58 21.33 3.73 6.28
C HIS A 58 19.99 3.08 6.61
N PRO A 59 19.65 1.92 6.01
CA PRO A 59 18.31 1.33 6.11
C PRO A 59 17.99 0.87 7.53
N ASN A 60 18.99 0.37 8.26
CA ASN A 60 18.80 -0.22 9.59
C ASN A 60 18.96 0.77 10.76
N ASP A 61 19.18 2.05 10.46
CA ASP A 61 19.37 3.08 11.47
C ASP A 61 18.20 4.07 11.43
N ASN A 62 17.88 4.70 12.57
CA ASN A 62 16.79 5.66 12.64
C ASN A 62 17.06 6.89 11.75
N GLY A 63 16.26 7.08 10.70
CA GLY A 63 16.48 8.11 9.69
C GLY A 63 16.38 9.53 10.25
N ILE A 64 15.44 9.80 11.17
CA ILE A 64 15.30 11.12 11.81
C ILE A 64 16.58 11.48 12.58
N GLN A 65 17.13 10.53 13.33
CA GLN A 65 18.38 10.73 14.06
C GLN A 65 19.59 10.91 13.13
N GLN A 66 19.64 10.17 12.02
CA GLN A 66 20.68 10.34 11.00
C GLN A 66 20.65 11.75 10.40
N ILE A 67 19.48 12.23 9.98
CA ILE A 67 19.28 13.59 9.43
C ILE A 67 19.68 14.63 10.48
N THR A 68 19.15 14.52 11.71
CA THR A 68 19.46 15.42 12.82
C THR A 68 20.97 15.53 13.08
N LYS A 69 21.67 14.38 13.07
CA LYS A 69 23.12 14.32 13.27
C LYS A 69 23.89 14.99 12.15
N VAL A 70 23.40 14.96 10.91
CA VAL A 70 24.00 15.68 9.79
C VAL A 70 23.74 17.18 9.90
N ILE A 71 22.48 17.59 10.13
CA ILE A 71 22.10 19.00 10.26
C ILE A 71 22.96 19.70 11.31
N LYS A 72 23.15 19.08 12.49
CA LYS A 72 23.98 19.61 13.59
C LYS A 72 25.46 19.83 13.24
N LYS A 73 25.98 19.25 12.16
CA LYS A 73 27.37 19.47 11.72
C LYS A 73 27.55 20.75 10.93
N TYR A 74 26.48 21.30 10.38
CA TYR A 74 26.54 22.47 9.51
C TYR A 74 26.00 23.71 10.23
N SER A 75 26.64 24.84 9.95
CA SER A 75 26.35 26.09 10.68
C SER A 75 25.14 26.84 10.13
N GLN A 76 24.83 26.68 8.84
CA GLN A 76 23.70 27.29 8.15
C GLN A 76 23.34 26.40 6.95
N ILE A 77 22.12 25.85 6.94
CA ILE A 77 21.56 25.06 5.83
C ILE A 77 20.34 25.83 5.32
N SER A 78 20.31 26.18 4.04
CA SER A 78 19.12 26.84 3.46
C SER A 78 18.00 25.85 3.24
N SER A 79 18.33 24.68 2.70
CA SER A 79 17.30 23.73 2.27
C SER A 79 17.80 22.31 2.46
N ILE A 80 16.91 21.48 2.99
CA ILE A 80 17.07 20.04 2.94
C ILE A 80 16.01 19.46 2.01
N HIS A 81 16.43 18.46 1.26
CA HIS A 81 15.59 17.64 0.40
C HIS A 81 15.60 16.25 1.00
N ILE A 82 14.45 15.65 1.22
CA ILE A 82 14.32 14.32 1.82
C ILE A 82 13.57 13.46 0.82
N VAL A 83 14.21 12.40 0.36
CA VAL A 83 13.69 11.49 -0.66
C VAL A 83 13.51 10.13 -0.02
N SER A 84 12.28 9.65 0.01
CA SER A 84 11.89 8.39 0.64
C SER A 84 10.58 7.88 0.07
N HIS A 85 10.18 6.65 0.44
CA HIS A 85 8.78 6.29 0.31
C HIS A 85 7.90 7.16 1.20
N GLY A 86 6.63 7.30 0.78
CA GLY A 86 5.64 8.08 1.51
C GLY A 86 4.23 7.52 1.37
N ALA A 87 3.39 7.98 2.29
CA ALA A 87 1.94 7.80 2.31
C ALA A 87 1.31 9.07 2.93
N PRO A 88 -0.02 9.28 2.84
CA PRO A 88 -0.68 10.44 3.43
C PRO A 88 -0.24 10.71 4.88
N GLY A 89 0.47 11.82 5.10
CA GLY A 89 0.97 12.24 6.42
C GLY A 89 2.15 11.43 6.98
N CYS A 90 2.86 10.64 6.17
CA CYS A 90 3.94 9.76 6.63
C CYS A 90 5.13 9.70 5.66
N LEU A 91 6.36 9.68 6.20
CA LEU A 91 7.60 9.36 5.48
C LEU A 91 8.31 8.16 6.10
N GLN A 92 8.83 7.26 5.28
CA GLN A 92 9.66 6.12 5.70
C GLN A 92 11.15 6.51 5.65
N LEU A 93 11.83 6.60 6.80
CA LEU A 93 13.21 7.07 6.90
C LEU A 93 14.07 6.09 7.71
N GLY A 94 14.92 5.33 7.03
CA GLY A 94 15.69 4.22 7.56
C GLY A 94 14.75 3.16 8.11
N ASN A 95 14.89 2.82 9.38
CA ASN A 95 13.98 1.90 10.08
C ASN A 95 12.91 2.63 10.92
N SER A 96 12.56 3.86 10.55
CA SER A 96 11.65 4.71 11.33
C SER A 96 10.67 5.45 10.45
N GLN A 97 9.45 5.62 10.94
CA GLN A 97 8.44 6.48 10.32
C GLN A 97 8.48 7.90 10.91
N LEU A 98 8.28 8.91 10.07
CA LEU A 98 8.00 10.28 10.48
C LEU A 98 6.56 10.63 10.10
N ASN A 99 5.70 10.72 11.10
CA ASN A 99 4.27 11.01 11.03
C ASN A 99 3.82 11.73 12.32
N ILE A 100 2.54 12.10 12.45
CA ILE A 100 2.05 12.84 13.63
C ILE A 100 2.29 12.08 14.94
N ASP A 101 2.04 10.77 14.95
CA ASP A 101 2.18 9.96 16.16
C ASP A 101 3.63 9.88 16.62
N SER A 102 4.54 9.56 15.72
CA SER A 102 5.98 9.50 16.01
C SER A 102 6.56 10.87 16.37
N ILE A 103 6.07 11.96 15.77
CA ILE A 103 6.41 13.33 16.18
C ILE A 103 6.01 13.56 17.64
N ASN A 104 4.76 13.28 18.00
CA ASN A 104 4.21 13.56 19.32
C ASN A 104 4.86 12.70 20.43
N HIS A 105 5.26 11.47 20.11
CA HIS A 105 5.76 10.52 21.10
C HIS A 105 7.29 10.41 21.16
N SER A 106 8.02 10.77 20.09
CA SER A 106 9.44 10.41 19.99
C SER A 106 10.37 11.47 19.38
N TYR A 107 9.90 12.33 18.46
CA TYR A 107 10.81 13.15 17.65
C TYR A 107 10.67 14.67 17.78
N ALA A 108 9.72 15.17 18.58
CA ALA A 108 9.50 16.61 18.71
C ALA A 108 10.78 17.38 19.09
N GLU A 109 11.53 16.90 20.08
CA GLU A 109 12.77 17.57 20.53
C GLU A 109 13.86 17.56 19.45
N GLU A 110 14.04 16.49 18.70
CA GLU A 110 14.98 16.42 17.59
C GLU A 110 14.61 17.40 16.47
N LEU A 111 13.34 17.43 16.08
CA LEU A 111 12.83 18.29 15.00
C LEU A 111 12.94 19.77 15.35
N GLU A 112 12.72 20.15 16.60
CA GLU A 112 12.98 21.53 17.08
C GLU A 112 14.45 21.96 16.90
N THR A 113 15.38 21.01 16.81
CA THR A 113 16.80 21.31 16.55
C THR A 113 17.14 21.45 15.07
N TRP A 114 16.20 21.22 14.15
CA TRP A 114 16.42 21.35 12.71
C TRP A 114 16.44 22.83 12.31
N SER A 115 17.60 23.46 12.44
CA SER A 115 17.82 24.85 12.04
C SER A 115 18.03 24.98 10.52
N VAL A 116 16.97 24.74 9.75
CA VAL A 116 16.92 24.81 8.28
C VAL A 116 15.85 25.82 7.84
N THR A 117 16.01 26.46 6.69
CA THR A 117 15.00 27.42 6.19
C THR A 117 13.87 26.73 5.43
N ASN A 118 14.20 25.74 4.60
CA ASN A 118 13.25 25.01 3.78
C ASN A 118 13.43 23.49 3.93
N ILE A 119 12.32 22.76 3.86
CA ILE A 119 12.27 21.30 3.82
C ILE A 119 11.44 20.91 2.59
N LEU A 120 12.04 20.14 1.68
CA LEU A 120 11.38 19.61 0.50
C LEU A 120 11.25 18.09 0.65
N LEU A 121 10.03 17.57 0.61
CA LEU A 121 9.70 16.17 0.88
C LEU A 121 9.27 15.46 -0.40
N TYR A 122 10.12 14.57 -0.90
CA TYR A 122 9.87 13.71 -2.05
C TYR A 122 9.49 12.33 -1.53
N GLY A 123 8.21 12.00 -1.63
CA GLY A 123 7.65 10.71 -1.24
C GLY A 123 6.18 10.72 -1.62
N CYS A 124 5.66 9.62 -2.15
CA CYS A 124 4.32 9.58 -2.73
C CYS A 124 3.26 10.02 -1.71
N ASN A 125 2.36 10.90 -2.14
CA ASN A 125 1.14 11.26 -1.41
C ASN A 125 1.35 11.82 0.02
N VAL A 126 2.56 12.23 0.40
CA VAL A 126 2.87 12.69 1.78
C VAL A 126 1.97 13.85 2.23
N ALA A 127 1.64 14.73 1.31
CA ALA A 127 0.78 15.89 1.53
C ALA A 127 -0.68 15.66 1.08
N ALA A 128 -1.07 14.44 0.74
CA ALA A 128 -2.44 14.13 0.35
C ALA A 128 -3.37 14.09 1.55
N SER A 129 -4.65 14.44 1.32
CA SER A 129 -5.74 14.45 2.31
C SER A 129 -5.53 15.38 3.52
N ASP A 130 -6.48 15.34 4.46
CA ASP A 130 -6.39 16.07 5.73
C ASP A 130 -5.20 15.60 6.58
N ALA A 131 -4.85 14.31 6.51
CA ALA A 131 -3.71 13.74 7.23
C ALA A 131 -2.38 14.36 6.79
N GLY A 132 -2.17 14.52 5.48
CA GLY A 132 -0.99 15.20 4.93
C GLY A 132 -0.94 16.67 5.34
N THR A 133 -2.08 17.37 5.27
CA THR A 133 -2.17 18.77 5.69
C THR A 133 -1.76 18.96 7.16
N GLU A 134 -2.32 18.15 8.07
CA GLU A 134 -1.99 18.23 9.50
C GLU A 134 -0.53 17.89 9.78
N PHE A 135 0.02 16.87 9.10
CA PHE A 135 1.42 16.48 9.22
C PHE A 135 2.39 17.62 8.82
N LEU A 136 2.14 18.25 7.66
CA LEU A 136 2.92 19.39 7.17
C LEU A 136 2.85 20.58 8.13
N GLU A 137 1.66 20.93 8.62
CA GLU A 137 1.49 22.02 9.58
C GLU A 137 2.28 21.75 10.88
N LYS A 138 2.21 20.52 11.39
CA LYS A 138 2.94 20.12 12.59
C LYS A 138 4.45 20.21 12.41
N LEU A 139 4.95 19.74 11.27
CA LEU A 139 6.38 19.80 10.95
C LEU A 139 6.86 21.24 10.76
N HIS A 140 6.06 22.10 10.14
CA HIS A 140 6.33 23.53 9.98
C HIS A 140 6.43 24.22 11.35
N GLN A 141 5.49 23.93 12.27
CA GLN A 141 5.48 24.51 13.60
C GLN A 141 6.71 24.13 14.44
N LEU A 142 7.18 22.88 14.35
CA LEU A 142 8.32 22.40 15.15
C LEU A 142 9.66 22.90 14.60
N THR A 143 9.83 22.87 13.27
CA THR A 143 11.11 23.22 12.64
C THR A 143 11.23 24.73 12.37
N GLY A 144 10.11 25.43 12.22
CA GLY A 144 10.04 26.80 11.73
C GLY A 144 10.42 26.95 10.25
N ALA A 145 10.64 25.84 9.54
CA ALA A 145 11.03 25.83 8.13
C ALA A 145 9.79 25.93 7.22
N ASN A 146 9.93 26.53 6.05
CA ASN A 146 8.91 26.39 5.00
C ASN A 146 8.97 24.97 4.42
N ILE A 147 7.83 24.40 4.09
CA ILE A 147 7.73 23.01 3.63
C ILE A 147 7.10 22.98 2.24
N ALA A 148 7.66 22.15 1.36
CA ALA A 148 7.01 21.71 0.13
C ALA A 148 7.01 20.18 0.08
N ALA A 149 5.92 19.56 -0.32
CA ALA A 149 5.77 18.10 -0.35
C ALA A 149 4.85 17.65 -1.48
N SER A 150 5.02 16.41 -1.93
CA SER A 150 4.17 15.82 -2.96
C SER A 150 2.80 15.44 -2.38
N ALA A 151 1.73 15.69 -3.13
CA ALA A 151 0.38 15.21 -2.85
C ALA A 151 -0.07 14.10 -3.81
N ARG A 152 0.79 13.70 -4.74
CA ARG A 152 0.56 12.66 -5.75
C ARG A 152 1.73 11.67 -5.77
N PRO A 153 1.64 10.56 -6.52
CA PRO A 153 2.79 9.67 -6.70
C PRO A 153 4.01 10.45 -7.20
N THR A 154 5.15 10.31 -6.52
CA THR A 154 6.42 10.92 -6.93
C THR A 154 7.25 9.91 -7.71
N GLY A 155 7.64 10.22 -8.96
CA GLY A 155 8.48 9.34 -9.76
C GLY A 155 8.21 9.34 -11.26
N SER A 156 8.15 8.14 -11.83
CA SER A 156 7.97 7.89 -13.25
C SER A 156 6.59 8.32 -13.75
N ALA A 157 6.56 9.19 -14.77
CA ALA A 157 5.33 9.55 -15.47
C ALA A 157 4.63 8.36 -16.15
N ALA A 158 5.38 7.30 -16.51
CA ALA A 158 4.80 6.08 -17.08
C ALA A 158 4.00 5.28 -16.04
N LEU A 159 4.27 5.50 -14.75
CA LEU A 159 3.59 4.88 -13.61
C LEU A 159 2.65 5.87 -12.89
N GLY A 160 2.30 6.99 -13.55
CA GLY A 160 1.38 7.99 -13.01
C GLY A 160 1.99 8.96 -12.00
N GLY A 161 3.31 8.94 -11.79
CA GLY A 161 4.00 9.87 -10.90
C GLY A 161 4.66 11.07 -11.60
N ASP A 162 5.02 12.08 -10.82
CA ASP A 162 5.84 13.21 -11.27
C ASP A 162 6.84 13.63 -10.19
N TRP A 163 7.60 14.72 -10.36
CA TRP A 163 8.52 15.23 -9.33
C TRP A 163 8.05 16.56 -8.74
N GLU A 164 6.78 16.90 -8.93
CA GLU A 164 6.19 18.13 -8.43
C GLU A 164 5.94 18.03 -6.92
N LEU A 165 6.04 19.17 -6.24
CA LEU A 165 5.70 19.30 -4.82
C LEU A 165 4.53 20.27 -4.72
N GLU A 166 3.31 19.75 -4.81
CA GLU A 166 2.10 20.54 -5.05
C GLU A 166 1.65 21.32 -3.83
N VAL A 167 1.99 20.83 -2.64
CA VAL A 167 1.54 21.42 -1.38
C VAL A 167 2.70 22.13 -0.71
N THR A 168 2.46 23.40 -0.37
CA THR A 168 3.43 24.23 0.34
C THR A 168 2.87 24.80 1.62
N THR A 169 3.66 24.78 2.70
CA THR A 169 3.37 25.44 3.98
C THR A 169 4.45 26.50 4.26
N GLY A 170 4.06 27.76 4.28
CA GLY A 170 4.98 28.90 4.39
C GLY A 170 5.32 29.54 3.03
N GLU A 171 6.35 30.39 3.00
CA GLU A 171 6.81 31.07 1.77
C GLU A 171 8.04 30.38 1.20
N ILE A 172 7.85 29.52 0.20
CA ILE A 172 8.91 28.75 -0.46
C ILE A 172 8.81 28.84 -1.99
N GLU A 173 9.94 29.07 -2.64
CA GLU A 173 10.10 28.84 -4.08
C GLU A 173 10.68 27.44 -4.25
N VAL A 174 9.92 26.54 -4.89
CA VAL A 174 10.30 25.14 -5.06
C VAL A 174 11.36 25.04 -6.16
N GLY A 175 12.58 24.69 -5.76
CA GLY A 175 13.65 24.28 -6.67
C GLY A 175 13.99 22.81 -6.42
N LEU A 176 13.90 21.97 -7.44
CA LEU A 176 14.21 20.55 -7.30
C LEU A 176 15.70 20.30 -7.10
N ALA A 177 16.04 19.22 -6.39
CA ALA A 177 17.41 18.83 -6.13
C ALA A 177 18.05 18.01 -7.28
N PHE A 178 17.24 17.60 -8.26
CA PHE A 178 17.62 16.65 -9.30
C PHE A 178 17.72 17.31 -10.67
N SER A 179 18.48 16.68 -11.56
CA SER A 179 18.52 17.07 -12.97
C SER A 179 17.22 16.66 -13.68
N ASP A 180 16.85 17.37 -14.76
CA ASP A 180 15.72 17.05 -15.63
C ASP A 180 15.77 15.61 -16.19
N ARG A 181 16.93 14.93 -16.10
CA ARG A 181 17.09 13.54 -16.52
C ARG A 181 16.31 12.59 -15.63
N VAL A 182 16.27 12.81 -14.31
CA VAL A 182 15.56 11.94 -13.36
C VAL A 182 14.08 11.89 -13.72
N GLU A 183 13.48 13.04 -14.02
CA GLU A 183 12.07 13.18 -14.41
C GLU A 183 11.68 12.34 -15.63
N HIS A 184 12.64 12.00 -16.49
CA HIS A 184 12.38 11.29 -17.74
C HIS A 184 12.96 9.87 -17.79
N GLN A 185 13.82 9.48 -16.84
CA GLN A 185 14.59 8.23 -16.92
C GLN A 185 14.49 7.35 -15.67
N TRP A 186 13.99 7.87 -14.54
CA TRP A 186 13.75 7.04 -13.37
C TRP A 186 12.45 6.27 -13.55
N GLU A 187 12.51 4.94 -13.40
CA GLU A 187 11.44 4.01 -13.83
C GLU A 187 10.53 3.54 -12.69
N HIS A 188 10.64 4.14 -11.49
CA HIS A 188 9.93 3.72 -10.28
C HIS A 188 9.01 4.83 -9.72
N ILE A 189 8.27 4.53 -8.65
CA ILE A 189 7.55 5.51 -7.83
C ILE A 189 7.87 5.32 -6.35
N LEU A 190 7.87 6.41 -5.58
CA LEU A 190 8.20 6.40 -4.14
C LEU A 190 7.02 5.94 -3.24
N ALA A 191 6.21 4.97 -3.66
CA ALA A 191 4.98 4.56 -2.96
C ALA A 191 5.17 3.27 -2.14
N GLU A 192 4.58 3.22 -0.94
CA GLU A 192 4.24 1.95 -0.27
C GLU A 192 2.88 1.41 -0.79
N PHE A 193 2.41 0.25 -0.32
CA PHE A 193 1.04 -0.18 -0.65
C PHE A 193 0.03 0.67 0.11
N GLU A 194 -0.96 1.17 -0.61
CA GLU A 194 -2.12 1.79 0.04
C GLU A 194 -2.85 0.75 0.90
N GLN A 195 -3.36 1.22 2.03
CA GLN A 195 -4.20 0.44 2.94
C GLN A 195 -5.59 0.29 2.33
N GLN A 196 -5.71 -0.72 1.47
CA GLN A 196 -6.91 -1.03 0.72
C GLN A 196 -7.31 -2.49 0.97
N PRO A 197 -8.61 -2.83 0.85
CA PRO A 197 -9.15 -4.16 1.12
C PRO A 197 -8.83 -5.17 0.02
N TYR A 198 -7.59 -5.18 -0.47
CA TYR A 198 -7.17 -6.01 -1.57
C TYR A 198 -6.71 -7.38 -1.08
N PHE A 199 -7.16 -8.40 -1.81
CA PHE A 199 -6.50 -9.69 -1.83
C PHE A 199 -5.47 -9.63 -2.94
N TYR A 200 -4.21 -9.52 -2.54
CA TYR A 200 -3.10 -9.63 -3.47
C TYR A 200 -2.87 -11.11 -3.78
N GLN A 201 -2.37 -11.40 -4.97
CA GLN A 201 -1.89 -12.74 -5.29
C GLN A 201 -0.69 -12.64 -6.22
N VAL A 202 0.38 -13.36 -5.91
CA VAL A 202 1.47 -13.55 -6.86
C VAL A 202 1.06 -14.69 -7.77
N ILE A 203 1.09 -14.49 -9.08
CA ILE A 203 0.75 -15.52 -10.06
C ILE A 203 1.90 -15.60 -11.06
N SER A 204 2.62 -16.72 -11.05
CA SER A 204 3.79 -16.97 -11.91
C SER A 204 4.85 -15.85 -11.85
N GLY A 205 5.07 -15.27 -10.67
CA GLY A 205 6.05 -14.19 -10.45
C GLY A 205 5.59 -12.80 -10.88
N GLN A 206 4.30 -12.59 -11.09
CA GLN A 206 3.70 -11.26 -11.24
C GLN A 206 2.76 -10.99 -10.06
N LEU A 207 2.85 -9.81 -9.45
CA LEU A 207 1.91 -9.38 -8.43
C LEU A 207 0.58 -9.01 -9.09
N ARG A 208 -0.53 -9.40 -8.48
CA ARG A 208 -1.86 -9.10 -8.97
C ARG A 208 -2.81 -8.80 -7.82
N ILE A 209 -3.90 -8.14 -8.14
CA ILE A 209 -5.02 -7.92 -7.23
C ILE A 209 -6.20 -8.75 -7.73
N TYR A 210 -6.83 -9.52 -6.84
CA TYR A 210 -8.05 -10.26 -7.16
C TYR A 210 -9.26 -9.32 -7.19
N ASN A 211 -9.97 -9.25 -8.33
CA ASN A 211 -11.20 -8.49 -8.45
C ASN A 211 -12.42 -9.39 -8.13
N PRO A 212 -13.10 -9.20 -6.99
CA PRO A 212 -14.22 -10.04 -6.56
C PRO A 212 -15.50 -9.86 -7.40
N LEU A 213 -15.59 -8.82 -8.24
CA LEU A 213 -16.75 -8.56 -9.10
C LEU A 213 -16.69 -9.39 -10.39
N THR A 214 -15.50 -9.49 -10.97
CA THR A 214 -15.29 -10.20 -12.24
C THR A 214 -14.82 -11.62 -12.02
N GLY A 215 -14.13 -11.89 -10.90
CA GLY A 215 -13.35 -13.11 -10.70
C GLY A 215 -12.00 -13.09 -11.42
N ASP A 216 -11.65 -11.97 -12.07
CA ASP A 216 -10.39 -11.82 -12.78
C ASP A 216 -9.31 -11.22 -11.87
N TYR A 217 -8.06 -11.20 -12.36
CA TYR A 217 -6.93 -10.58 -11.67
C TYR A 217 -6.44 -9.34 -12.42
N GLU A 218 -6.30 -8.24 -11.69
CA GLU A 218 -5.68 -7.02 -12.17
C GLU A 218 -4.17 -7.10 -12.00
N GLU A 219 -3.43 -6.74 -13.05
CA GLU A 219 -1.97 -6.86 -13.06
C GLU A 219 -1.30 -5.68 -12.36
N LEU A 220 -0.50 -5.97 -11.33
CA LEU A 220 0.43 -5.01 -10.72
C LEU A 220 1.86 -5.32 -11.17
N GLY A 221 2.43 -4.41 -11.95
CA GLY A 221 3.76 -4.58 -12.52
C GLY A 221 3.82 -5.66 -13.60
N VAL A 222 5.03 -6.14 -13.88
CA VAL A 222 5.31 -7.13 -14.93
C VAL A 222 5.84 -8.44 -14.35
N PRO A 223 5.70 -9.59 -15.04
CA PRO A 223 6.25 -10.85 -14.56
C PRO A 223 7.77 -10.79 -14.34
N VAL A 224 8.20 -11.22 -13.15
CA VAL A 224 9.60 -11.25 -12.73
C VAL A 224 10.19 -12.65 -12.89
N ALA A 225 11.44 -12.70 -13.37
CA ALA A 225 12.21 -13.92 -13.50
C ALA A 225 13.61 -13.78 -12.83
N PRO A 226 14.03 -14.72 -11.96
CA PRO A 226 13.27 -15.86 -11.44
C PRO A 226 12.01 -15.45 -10.66
N VAL A 227 11.01 -16.36 -10.64
CA VAL A 227 9.75 -16.14 -9.92
C VAL A 227 9.99 -16.01 -8.41
N TYR A 228 9.03 -15.40 -7.72
CA TYR A 228 8.99 -15.31 -6.27
C TYR A 228 7.67 -15.87 -5.72
N ASN A 229 7.70 -16.29 -4.45
CA ASN A 229 6.61 -16.93 -3.71
C ASN A 229 6.92 -16.78 -2.19
N ALA A 230 6.18 -17.45 -1.31
CA ALA A 230 6.22 -17.32 0.14
C ALA A 230 6.09 -15.86 0.59
N THR A 231 5.00 -15.21 0.18
CA THR A 231 4.75 -13.78 0.27
C THR A 231 3.83 -13.39 1.40
N GLY A 232 4.09 -12.25 2.02
CA GLY A 232 3.23 -11.70 3.08
C GLY A 232 3.24 -10.19 3.15
N TYR A 233 2.19 -9.62 3.73
CA TYR A 233 2.05 -8.18 3.94
C TYR A 233 2.63 -7.75 5.28
N ASN A 234 3.61 -6.84 5.27
CA ASN A 234 4.20 -6.31 6.49
C ASN A 234 3.47 -5.05 6.96
N ILE A 235 2.70 -5.18 8.04
CA ILE A 235 1.96 -4.03 8.60
C ILE A 235 2.85 -2.95 9.21
N GLN A 236 4.16 -3.21 9.42
CA GLN A 236 5.07 -2.22 10.00
C GLN A 236 5.52 -1.15 9.00
N ASP A 237 5.55 -1.46 7.72
CA ASP A 237 6.03 -0.56 6.66
C ASP A 237 5.15 -0.56 5.41
N ASN A 238 4.04 -1.31 5.41
CA ASN A 238 3.07 -1.40 4.32
C ASN A 238 3.69 -1.90 3.00
N PHE A 239 4.75 -2.71 3.08
CA PHE A 239 5.29 -3.44 1.94
C PHE A 239 4.91 -4.91 1.95
N LEU A 240 4.95 -5.50 0.76
CA LEU A 240 4.91 -6.94 0.59
C LEU A 240 6.34 -7.49 0.63
N TYR A 241 6.51 -8.69 1.17
CA TYR A 241 7.80 -9.38 1.24
C TYR A 241 7.65 -10.80 0.73
N GLY A 242 8.73 -11.41 0.27
CA GLY A 242 8.72 -12.81 -0.12
C GLY A 242 10.09 -13.38 -0.44
N ILE A 243 10.10 -14.52 -1.14
CA ILE A 243 11.30 -15.25 -1.53
C ILE A 243 11.39 -15.34 -3.05
N GLN A 244 12.39 -14.69 -3.65
CA GLN A 244 12.75 -14.89 -5.04
C GLN A 244 13.60 -16.15 -5.20
N ILE A 245 13.14 -17.10 -6.02
CA ILE A 245 13.79 -18.41 -6.17
C ILE A 245 15.12 -18.30 -6.92
N THR A 246 16.20 -18.91 -6.42
CA THR A 246 17.55 -18.77 -7.02
C THR A 246 18.09 -20.04 -7.68
N ASP A 247 17.53 -21.23 -7.40
CA ASP A 247 18.06 -22.50 -7.88
C ASP A 247 17.49 -22.96 -9.26
N ASN A 248 16.90 -22.03 -10.01
CA ASN A 248 16.28 -22.23 -11.33
C ASN A 248 15.05 -23.17 -11.36
N ASP A 249 14.44 -23.49 -10.21
CA ASP A 249 13.14 -24.15 -10.18
C ASP A 249 12.00 -23.11 -10.21
N VAL A 250 11.33 -23.02 -11.36
CA VAL A 250 10.21 -22.09 -11.56
C VAL A 250 8.95 -22.45 -10.75
N ASN A 251 8.93 -23.59 -10.07
CA ASN A 251 7.78 -24.07 -9.29
C ASN A 251 8.02 -24.05 -7.77
N GLY A 252 8.91 -23.19 -7.30
CA GLY A 252 9.35 -23.14 -5.91
C GLY A 252 10.61 -23.97 -5.71
N GLY A 253 11.73 -23.28 -5.61
CA GLY A 253 13.04 -23.87 -5.33
C GLY A 253 13.25 -24.13 -3.85
N THR A 254 14.39 -24.74 -3.53
CA THR A 254 14.86 -24.98 -2.15
C THR A 254 15.77 -23.87 -1.63
N ALA A 255 16.10 -22.90 -2.49
CA ALA A 255 16.90 -21.74 -2.15
C ALA A 255 16.34 -20.48 -2.83
N GLY A 256 16.34 -19.37 -2.12
CA GLY A 256 15.86 -18.09 -2.63
C GLY A 256 16.36 -16.90 -1.82
N ASP A 257 16.33 -15.72 -2.42
CA ASP A 257 16.68 -14.47 -1.76
C ASP A 257 15.42 -13.80 -1.20
N VAL A 258 15.55 -13.21 -0.01
CA VAL A 258 14.48 -12.41 0.59
C VAL A 258 14.34 -11.13 -0.20
N ILE A 259 13.13 -10.85 -0.64
CA ILE A 259 12.79 -9.67 -1.42
C ILE A 259 11.73 -8.83 -0.71
N ARG A 260 11.79 -7.54 -0.96
CA ARG A 260 10.66 -6.63 -0.80
C ARG A 260 9.99 -6.45 -2.16
N ILE A 261 8.67 -6.39 -2.16
CA ILE A 261 7.83 -6.16 -3.33
C ILE A 261 7.18 -4.79 -3.13
N ASN A 262 7.21 -3.96 -4.16
CA ASN A 262 6.71 -2.60 -4.16
C ASN A 262 5.29 -2.54 -4.73
N SER A 263 4.59 -1.42 -4.48
CA SER A 263 3.20 -1.25 -4.92
C SER A 263 3.02 -1.21 -6.44
N ASP A 264 4.09 -0.93 -7.19
CA ASP A 264 4.13 -1.04 -8.64
C ASP A 264 4.49 -2.46 -9.15
N GLY A 265 4.61 -3.45 -8.25
CA GLY A 265 4.97 -4.83 -8.55
C GLY A 265 6.47 -5.05 -8.82
N THR A 266 7.31 -4.02 -8.74
CA THR A 266 8.77 -4.20 -8.79
C THR A 266 9.28 -4.86 -7.50
N ILE A 267 10.45 -5.48 -7.57
CA ILE A 267 11.05 -6.18 -6.42
C ILE A 267 12.46 -5.70 -6.12
N GLU A 268 12.83 -5.76 -4.86
CA GLU A 268 14.17 -5.45 -4.35
C GLU A 268 14.73 -6.62 -3.56
N ASN A 269 15.97 -7.01 -3.84
CA ASN A 269 16.69 -8.02 -3.08
C ASN A 269 17.32 -7.40 -1.82
N LEU A 270 16.93 -7.90 -0.65
CA LEU A 270 17.40 -7.40 0.65
C LEU A 270 18.79 -7.92 1.06
N GLY A 271 19.38 -8.80 0.26
CA GLY A 271 20.74 -9.31 0.44
C GLY A 271 20.86 -10.49 1.40
N PHE A 272 19.75 -11.15 1.73
CA PHE A 272 19.72 -12.34 2.58
C PHE A 272 19.16 -13.55 1.81
N THR A 273 19.82 -14.70 1.89
CA THR A 273 19.37 -15.94 1.24
C THR A 273 18.76 -16.89 2.26
N VAL A 274 17.66 -17.54 1.89
CA VAL A 274 16.99 -18.61 2.63
C VAL A 274 17.19 -19.93 1.91
N THR A 275 17.40 -20.99 2.68
CA THR A 275 17.47 -22.37 2.18
C THR A 275 16.57 -23.28 3.00
N GLY A 276 16.01 -24.30 2.36
CA GLY A 276 15.17 -25.32 2.96
C GLY A 276 15.46 -26.71 2.40
N THR A 277 14.77 -27.71 2.93
CA THR A 277 14.70 -29.07 2.38
C THR A 277 13.50 -29.27 1.46
N GLN A 278 12.48 -28.41 1.58
CA GLN A 278 11.30 -28.36 0.73
C GLN A 278 11.24 -27.06 -0.07
N LYS A 279 10.26 -26.95 -0.96
CA LYS A 279 10.02 -25.77 -1.77
C LYS A 279 9.72 -24.56 -0.87
N LEU A 280 10.27 -23.41 -1.23
CA LEU A 280 10.04 -22.12 -0.56
C LEU A 280 8.84 -21.42 -1.23
N ASN A 281 7.66 -22.03 -1.11
CA ASN A 281 6.44 -21.61 -1.81
C ASN A 281 5.27 -21.29 -0.86
N SER A 282 5.57 -21.10 0.42
CA SER A 282 4.56 -20.87 1.45
C SER A 282 5.21 -20.07 2.57
N GLY A 283 4.56 -18.98 2.95
CA GLY A 283 5.06 -18.08 3.96
C GLY A 283 4.23 -16.82 4.05
N ASP A 284 4.33 -16.13 5.18
CA ASP A 284 3.64 -14.87 5.42
C ASP A 284 4.41 -14.06 6.48
N VAL A 285 4.06 -12.80 6.69
CA VAL A 285 4.75 -11.87 7.60
C VAL A 285 3.99 -11.74 8.91
N ASP A 286 4.69 -11.92 10.04
CA ASP A 286 4.10 -11.65 11.35
C ASP A 286 4.04 -10.13 11.64
N ASP A 287 3.19 -9.72 12.58
CA ASP A 287 3.07 -8.31 12.98
C ASP A 287 4.33 -7.71 13.65
N GLN A 288 5.36 -8.54 13.88
CA GLN A 288 6.66 -8.15 14.41
C GLN A 288 7.69 -7.89 13.28
N GLY A 289 7.27 -7.92 12.01
CA GLY A 289 8.13 -7.64 10.86
C GLY A 289 9.09 -8.78 10.55
N ASN A 290 8.63 -10.02 10.72
CA ASN A 290 9.40 -11.20 10.35
C ASN A 290 8.66 -11.98 9.27
N LEU A 291 9.36 -12.27 8.17
CA LEU A 291 8.88 -13.21 7.16
C LEU A 291 9.06 -14.64 7.67
N TRP A 292 8.00 -15.41 7.66
CA TRP A 292 8.02 -16.84 7.98
C TRP A 292 7.90 -17.64 6.70
N VAL A 293 8.76 -18.65 6.55
CA VAL A 293 8.78 -19.47 5.32
C VAL A 293 8.77 -20.94 5.71
N ARG A 294 7.90 -21.74 5.08
CA ARG A 294 7.99 -23.19 5.14
C ARG A 294 9.29 -23.63 4.48
N THR A 295 10.17 -24.23 5.26
CA THR A 295 11.48 -24.70 4.76
C THR A 295 11.60 -26.22 4.81
N GLY A 296 10.65 -26.92 5.43
CA GLY A 296 10.58 -28.37 5.49
C GLY A 296 9.16 -28.85 5.81
N ASP A 297 8.96 -30.16 5.88
CA ASP A 297 7.65 -30.73 6.22
C ASP A 297 7.29 -30.56 7.69
N THR A 298 8.27 -30.27 8.55
CA THR A 298 8.07 -29.94 9.97
C THR A 298 8.94 -28.75 10.39
N GLN A 299 9.31 -27.89 9.44
CA GLN A 299 10.19 -26.75 9.68
C GLN A 299 9.63 -25.48 9.06
N LEU A 300 9.52 -24.44 9.89
CA LEU A 300 9.43 -23.07 9.44
C LEU A 300 10.76 -22.37 9.69
N LYS A 301 11.01 -21.30 8.95
CA LYS A 301 12.10 -20.38 9.24
C LYS A 301 11.53 -18.99 9.44
N LYS A 302 11.85 -18.37 10.58
CA LYS A 302 11.54 -16.98 10.89
C LYS A 302 12.72 -16.11 10.44
N ILE A 303 12.47 -15.11 9.60
CA ILE A 303 13.48 -14.17 9.10
C ILE A 303 13.09 -12.76 9.51
N ASN A 304 13.93 -12.11 10.31
CA ASN A 304 13.74 -10.70 10.65
C ASN A 304 14.06 -9.82 9.44
N LEU A 305 13.06 -9.09 8.93
CA LEU A 305 13.17 -8.34 7.67
C LEU A 305 14.20 -7.20 7.74
N THR A 306 14.36 -6.58 8.92
CA THR A 306 15.32 -5.49 9.13
C THR A 306 16.76 -5.98 9.24
N THR A 307 17.01 -7.07 9.96
CA THR A 307 18.38 -7.51 10.31
C THR A 307 18.88 -8.68 9.47
N GLY A 308 17.99 -9.38 8.78
CA GLY A 308 18.28 -10.63 8.09
C GLY A 308 18.59 -11.80 9.04
N ALA A 309 18.39 -11.64 10.36
CA ALA A 309 18.58 -12.72 11.32
C ALA A 309 17.55 -13.83 11.08
N GLN A 310 18.01 -15.09 11.05
CA GLN A 310 17.17 -16.25 10.75
C GLN A 310 17.14 -17.23 11.93
N GLU A 311 15.97 -17.76 12.23
CA GLU A 311 15.74 -18.80 13.23
C GLU A 311 14.94 -19.96 12.62
N GLU A 312 15.39 -21.19 12.82
CA GLU A 312 14.64 -22.39 12.41
C GLU A 312 13.71 -22.83 13.53
N ILE A 313 12.42 -22.95 13.21
CA ILE A 313 11.37 -23.40 14.11
C ILE A 313 10.96 -24.81 13.71
N ASN A 314 11.17 -25.75 14.63
CA ASN A 314 10.81 -27.14 14.44
C ASN A 314 9.41 -27.40 15.02
N LEU A 315 8.50 -27.85 14.16
CA LEU A 315 7.12 -28.14 14.52
C LEU A 315 6.96 -29.55 15.10
N THR A 316 5.95 -29.73 15.94
CA THR A 316 5.58 -31.04 16.51
C THR A 316 4.10 -31.35 16.23
N GLY A 317 3.80 -32.56 15.76
CA GLY A 317 2.43 -32.97 15.42
C GLY A 317 2.32 -33.46 13.98
N ASP A 318 1.32 -32.95 13.27
CA ASP A 318 1.09 -33.23 11.84
C ASP A 318 2.20 -32.69 10.92
N SER A 319 2.20 -33.13 9.66
CA SER A 319 3.19 -32.73 8.64
C SER A 319 2.61 -31.64 7.72
N LEU A 320 3.41 -30.65 7.37
CA LEU A 320 3.09 -29.61 6.38
C LEU A 320 3.14 -30.10 4.93
N GLU A 321 3.48 -31.36 4.65
CA GLU A 321 3.71 -31.90 3.29
C GLU A 321 2.67 -31.42 2.26
N GLY A 322 1.39 -31.46 2.62
CA GLY A 322 0.25 -31.09 1.75
C GLY A 322 -0.25 -29.64 1.84
N VAL A 323 0.39 -28.78 2.64
CA VAL A 323 -0.01 -27.37 2.82
C VAL A 323 0.77 -26.52 1.83
N VAL A 324 0.09 -25.97 0.82
CA VAL A 324 0.75 -25.23 -0.26
C VAL A 324 0.94 -23.75 0.08
N ASP A 325 0.08 -23.20 0.94
CA ASP A 325 0.21 -21.84 1.46
C ASP A 325 -0.24 -21.74 2.94
N ILE A 326 0.28 -20.74 3.66
CA ILE A 326 -0.04 -20.42 5.05
C ILE A 326 -0.23 -18.90 5.23
N VAL A 327 -1.19 -18.52 6.07
CA VAL A 327 -1.44 -17.12 6.47
C VAL A 327 -1.30 -16.94 7.98
N TYR A 328 -0.69 -15.84 8.41
CA TYR A 328 -0.51 -15.46 9.80
C TYR A 328 -1.78 -14.83 10.37
N ASN A 329 -2.08 -15.12 11.64
CA ASN A 329 -3.04 -14.33 12.41
C ASN A 329 -2.68 -14.29 13.90
N ARG A 330 -2.89 -13.14 14.53
CA ARG A 330 -2.91 -13.00 15.99
C ARG A 330 -4.35 -12.83 16.46
N ARG A 331 -4.78 -13.72 17.34
CA ARG A 331 -6.15 -13.67 17.87
C ARG A 331 -6.32 -12.56 18.90
N ASP A 332 -7.31 -11.71 18.70
CA ASP A 332 -7.65 -10.62 19.63
C ASP A 332 -8.05 -11.10 21.04
N VAL A 333 -8.59 -12.32 21.16
CA VAL A 333 -9.14 -12.81 22.43
C VAL A 333 -8.07 -13.19 23.45
N ASP A 334 -6.88 -13.60 23.00
CA ASP A 334 -5.82 -14.12 23.85
C ASP A 334 -4.39 -13.75 23.41
N ASP A 335 -4.24 -12.91 22.39
CA ASP A 335 -2.97 -12.48 21.78
C ASP A 335 -2.10 -13.65 21.28
N ASN A 336 -2.68 -14.84 21.12
CA ASN A 336 -1.95 -16.00 20.62
C ASN A 336 -1.81 -15.92 19.10
N GLU A 337 -0.61 -16.23 18.65
CA GLU A 337 -0.15 -16.16 17.27
C GLU A 337 -0.21 -17.54 16.61
N PHE A 338 -0.75 -17.59 15.39
CA PHE A 338 -0.95 -18.81 14.64
C PHE A 338 -0.61 -18.61 13.16
N PHE A 339 -0.31 -19.72 12.49
CA PHE A 339 -0.49 -19.82 11.05
C PHE A 339 -1.62 -20.79 10.73
N TYR A 340 -2.35 -20.48 9.66
CA TYR A 340 -3.41 -21.31 9.12
C TYR A 340 -3.12 -21.63 7.66
N GLY A 341 -3.43 -22.85 7.23
CA GLY A 341 -3.32 -23.26 5.83
C GLY A 341 -4.23 -24.44 5.55
N THR A 342 -4.47 -24.76 4.29
CA THR A 342 -5.31 -25.91 3.92
C THR A 342 -4.56 -26.87 3.01
N ASP A 343 -4.92 -28.15 3.08
CA ASP A 343 -4.46 -29.14 2.13
C ASP A 343 -5.51 -29.45 1.06
N GLY A 344 -5.07 -30.15 0.01
CA GLY A 344 -5.94 -30.55 -1.09
C GLY A 344 -7.01 -31.59 -0.73
N ASP A 345 -7.05 -32.08 0.52
CA ASP A 345 -8.11 -32.97 1.02
C ASP A 345 -9.23 -32.20 1.73
N GLY A 346 -9.17 -30.86 1.76
CA GLY A 346 -10.17 -30.01 2.42
C GLY A 346 -10.01 -29.99 3.94
N SER A 347 -8.77 -30.09 4.44
CA SER A 347 -8.48 -29.99 5.87
C SER A 347 -7.69 -28.72 6.19
N LEU A 348 -8.03 -28.11 7.31
CA LEU A 348 -7.35 -26.97 7.90
C LEU A 348 -6.17 -27.46 8.75
N TYR A 349 -5.04 -26.81 8.58
CA TYR A 349 -3.87 -26.91 9.43
C TYR A 349 -3.80 -25.67 10.31
N THR A 350 -3.58 -25.89 11.61
CA THR A 350 -3.36 -24.82 12.58
C THR A 350 -2.00 -25.02 13.20
N ILE A 351 -1.10 -24.05 13.01
CA ILE A 351 0.23 -24.01 13.62
C ILE A 351 0.16 -23.04 14.80
N ASN A 352 0.34 -23.54 16.01
CA ASN A 352 0.41 -22.74 17.22
C ASN A 352 1.86 -22.28 17.47
N LEU A 353 2.12 -20.98 17.49
CA LEU A 353 3.49 -20.45 17.65
C LEU A 353 3.94 -20.36 19.11
N GLN A 354 3.06 -20.59 20.08
CA GLN A 354 3.43 -20.58 21.51
C GLN A 354 4.13 -21.88 21.92
N ASP A 355 3.76 -23.00 21.31
CA ASP A 355 4.37 -24.31 21.59
C ASP A 355 4.90 -25.04 20.35
N ASN A 356 4.81 -24.42 19.17
CA ASN A 356 5.22 -24.96 17.87
C ASN A 356 4.49 -26.27 17.53
N SER A 357 3.26 -26.46 18.03
CA SER A 357 2.43 -27.59 17.65
C SER A 357 1.69 -27.32 16.34
N ILE A 358 1.41 -28.39 15.61
CA ILE A 358 0.61 -28.34 14.39
C ILE A 358 -0.46 -29.44 14.44
N THR A 359 -1.69 -29.06 14.12
CA THR A 359 -2.86 -29.94 14.09
C THR A 359 -3.57 -29.85 12.74
N ARG A 360 -4.17 -30.96 12.32
CA ARG A 360 -4.99 -31.08 11.11
C ARG A 360 -6.45 -31.41 11.44
N THR A 361 -7.37 -30.57 10.99
CA THR A 361 -8.83 -30.71 11.22
C THR A 361 -9.57 -30.68 9.90
N ALA A 362 -10.48 -31.64 9.68
CA ALA A 362 -11.30 -31.65 8.47
C ALA A 362 -12.30 -30.47 8.51
N VAL A 363 -12.42 -29.73 7.40
CA VAL A 363 -13.36 -28.62 7.27
C VAL A 363 -14.63 -29.12 6.58
N LEU A 364 -15.77 -28.98 7.24
CA LEU A 364 -17.04 -29.39 6.66
C LEU A 364 -17.40 -28.50 5.47
N ASN A 365 -17.78 -29.10 4.34
CA ASN A 365 -18.10 -28.43 3.07
C ASN A 365 -16.91 -27.82 2.30
N LEU A 366 -15.67 -27.94 2.79
CA LEU A 366 -14.50 -27.61 1.98
C LEU A 366 -14.22 -28.80 1.03
N PRO A 367 -14.23 -28.60 -0.30
CA PRO A 367 -14.05 -29.69 -1.24
C PRO A 367 -12.58 -30.18 -1.25
N GLY A 368 -12.40 -31.49 -1.29
CA GLY A 368 -11.09 -32.11 -1.57
C GLY A 368 -10.86 -32.36 -3.06
N GLY A 369 -9.64 -32.78 -3.40
CA GLY A 369 -9.21 -33.19 -4.73
C GLY A 369 -8.41 -32.15 -5.52
N GLU A 370 -8.18 -30.95 -4.99
CA GLU A 370 -7.34 -29.90 -5.62
C GLU A 370 -6.59 -29.13 -4.55
N GLU A 371 -5.37 -28.68 -4.86
CA GLU A 371 -4.54 -27.87 -3.96
C GLU A 371 -5.15 -26.47 -3.73
N PHE A 372 -5.05 -26.01 -2.48
CA PHE A 372 -5.33 -24.63 -2.12
C PHE A 372 -4.00 -23.88 -2.06
N GLY A 373 -3.69 -23.10 -3.09
CA GLY A 373 -2.37 -22.48 -3.24
C GLY A 373 -2.26 -21.05 -2.73
N ALA A 374 -3.36 -20.46 -2.28
CA ALA A 374 -3.36 -19.12 -1.71
C ALA A 374 -4.38 -18.99 -0.58
N ALA A 375 -3.97 -18.31 0.48
CA ALA A 375 -4.76 -17.98 1.66
C ALA A 375 -4.72 -16.47 1.96
N TRP A 376 -5.78 -15.97 2.59
CA TRP A 376 -5.90 -14.56 3.00
C TRP A 376 -6.62 -14.45 4.32
N ILE A 377 -6.38 -13.34 5.01
CA ILE A 377 -7.14 -12.96 6.20
C ILE A 377 -7.52 -11.48 6.17
N ASP A 378 -8.72 -11.15 6.63
CA ASP A 378 -9.19 -9.77 6.76
C ASP A 378 -9.08 -9.24 8.20
N ARG A 379 -9.47 -7.97 8.39
CA ARG A 379 -9.48 -7.27 9.69
C ARG A 379 -10.36 -7.91 10.74
N ASP A 380 -11.43 -8.58 10.33
CA ASP A 380 -12.33 -9.26 11.25
C ASP A 380 -11.85 -10.69 11.55
N GLY A 381 -10.69 -11.06 11.00
CA GLY A 381 -10.04 -12.33 11.16
C GLY A 381 -10.68 -13.43 10.32
N GLU A 382 -11.46 -13.14 9.28
CA GLU A 382 -12.04 -14.20 8.45
C GLU A 382 -10.99 -14.80 7.50
N LEU A 383 -10.89 -16.13 7.46
CA LEU A 383 -9.93 -16.87 6.66
C LEU A 383 -10.52 -17.23 5.29
N TYR A 384 -9.82 -16.88 4.23
CA TYR A 384 -10.18 -17.22 2.85
C TYR A 384 -9.09 -18.09 2.21
N VAL A 385 -9.50 -19.03 1.37
CA VAL A 385 -8.59 -19.92 0.63
C VAL A 385 -9.10 -20.10 -0.80
N SER A 386 -8.18 -20.17 -1.77
CA SER A 386 -8.51 -20.40 -3.17
C SER A 386 -7.92 -21.70 -3.71
N ARG A 387 -8.66 -22.37 -4.59
CA ARG A 387 -8.24 -23.62 -5.23
C ARG A 387 -7.59 -23.35 -6.59
N ASN A 388 -6.36 -23.83 -6.76
CA ASN A 388 -5.50 -23.50 -7.91
C ASN A 388 -6.15 -23.80 -9.27
N ASN A 389 -6.35 -25.07 -9.58
CA ASN A 389 -6.73 -25.50 -10.94
C ASN A 389 -8.24 -25.44 -11.23
N VAL A 390 -9.02 -24.82 -10.34
CA VAL A 390 -10.48 -24.66 -10.52
C VAL A 390 -10.95 -23.23 -10.26
N GLY A 391 -10.12 -22.38 -9.65
CA GLY A 391 -10.45 -20.98 -9.39
C GLY A 391 -11.68 -20.83 -8.49
N GLU A 392 -11.72 -21.54 -7.36
CA GLU A 392 -12.85 -21.44 -6.42
C GLU A 392 -12.35 -20.84 -5.10
N PHE A 393 -13.00 -19.76 -4.63
CA PHE A 393 -12.75 -19.15 -3.34
C PHE A 393 -13.72 -19.67 -2.29
N TYR A 394 -13.16 -20.00 -1.12
CA TYR A 394 -13.91 -20.41 0.05
C TYR A 394 -13.50 -19.58 1.25
N ARG A 395 -14.48 -19.16 2.03
CA ARG A 395 -14.28 -18.67 3.38
C ARG A 395 -14.38 -19.86 4.34
N VAL A 396 -13.44 -19.97 5.27
CA VAL A 396 -13.44 -21.00 6.32
C VAL A 396 -14.01 -20.38 7.59
N ASP A 397 -15.26 -20.71 7.92
CA ASP A 397 -15.95 -20.21 9.10
C ASP A 397 -15.59 -21.03 10.35
N GLY A 398 -15.41 -20.34 11.48
CA GLY A 398 -15.17 -20.99 12.77
C GLY A 398 -13.89 -21.83 12.78
N TYR A 399 -12.86 -21.43 12.02
CA TYR A 399 -11.56 -22.11 11.91
C TYR A 399 -10.80 -22.24 13.23
N GLU A 400 -11.17 -21.46 14.24
CA GLU A 400 -10.65 -21.57 15.61
C GLU A 400 -11.37 -22.61 16.49
N THR A 401 -12.41 -23.25 15.96
CA THR A 401 -13.23 -24.24 16.69
C THR A 401 -12.88 -25.67 16.28
N ASP A 402 -13.36 -26.65 17.04
CA ASP A 402 -13.19 -28.07 16.72
C ASP A 402 -13.99 -28.54 15.48
N SER A 403 -14.82 -27.68 14.87
CA SER A 403 -15.73 -28.07 13.78
C SER A 403 -15.89 -26.95 12.76
N PRO A 404 -14.81 -26.58 12.04
CA PRO A 404 -14.86 -25.54 11.03
C PRO A 404 -15.73 -25.95 9.84
N THR A 405 -16.34 -24.96 9.21
CA THR A 405 -17.10 -25.11 7.97
C THR A 405 -16.50 -24.25 6.87
N ALA A 406 -16.81 -24.54 5.61
CA ALA A 406 -16.48 -23.68 4.49
C ALA A 406 -17.73 -23.20 3.77
N THR A 407 -17.69 -21.94 3.36
CA THR A 407 -18.69 -21.25 2.55
C THR A 407 -18.05 -20.88 1.22
N PHE A 408 -18.64 -21.29 0.11
CA PHE A 408 -18.21 -20.85 -1.22
C PHE A 408 -18.49 -19.35 -1.38
N VAL A 409 -17.50 -18.59 -1.83
CA VAL A 409 -17.59 -17.13 -1.93
C VAL A 409 -17.71 -16.68 -3.39
N SER A 410 -16.79 -17.11 -4.25
CA SER A 410 -16.74 -16.68 -5.65
C SER A 410 -15.95 -17.65 -6.53
N ASN A 411 -16.12 -17.53 -7.84
CA ASN A 411 -15.19 -18.10 -8.80
C ASN A 411 -14.12 -17.08 -9.16
N ALA A 412 -12.94 -17.56 -9.52
CA ALA A 412 -11.81 -16.79 -9.98
C ALA A 412 -11.18 -17.45 -11.22
N GLU A 413 -10.29 -16.73 -11.90
CA GLU A 413 -9.41 -17.33 -12.90
C GLU A 413 -8.59 -18.48 -12.28
N GLU A 414 -8.40 -19.58 -13.01
CA GLU A 414 -7.55 -20.68 -12.57
C GLU A 414 -6.09 -20.23 -12.47
N THR A 415 -5.45 -20.51 -11.34
CA THR A 415 -4.06 -20.12 -11.07
C THR A 415 -3.26 -21.35 -10.70
N SER A 416 -2.04 -21.51 -11.24
CA SER A 416 -1.26 -22.74 -11.06
C SER A 416 -0.18 -22.60 -9.99
N ASN A 417 0.86 -21.82 -10.28
CA ASN A 417 1.86 -21.39 -9.30
C ASN A 417 1.46 -20.02 -8.78
N ASN A 418 0.96 -19.98 -7.56
CA ASN A 418 0.49 -18.76 -6.94
C ASN A 418 0.80 -18.73 -5.45
N ASP A 419 0.55 -17.56 -4.85
CA ASP A 419 0.65 -17.32 -3.41
C ASP A 419 -0.22 -16.12 -3.01
N GLY A 420 -0.95 -16.24 -1.90
CA GLY A 420 -1.95 -15.26 -1.45
C GLY A 420 -1.45 -14.42 -0.29
N MET A 421 -1.80 -13.13 -0.28
CA MET A 421 -1.55 -12.27 0.87
C MET A 421 -2.51 -11.08 0.92
N SER A 422 -2.79 -10.57 2.12
CA SER A 422 -3.67 -9.43 2.37
C SER A 422 -3.12 -8.55 3.48
N ASP A 423 -3.51 -7.28 3.53
CA ASP A 423 -3.33 -6.46 4.73
C ASP A 423 -4.37 -6.91 5.77
N PRO A 424 -3.96 -7.55 6.89
CA PRO A 424 -4.89 -8.05 7.90
C PRO A 424 -5.57 -6.93 8.69
N ARG A 425 -5.29 -5.65 8.40
CA ARG A 425 -5.99 -4.50 8.98
C ARG A 425 -7.14 -4.01 8.11
N GLN A 426 -7.34 -4.57 6.92
CA GLN A 426 -8.36 -4.15 5.98
C GLN A 426 -9.54 -5.12 5.94
N PRO A 427 -10.78 -4.62 5.75
CA PRO A 427 -11.93 -5.50 5.57
C PRO A 427 -11.78 -6.37 4.32
N SER A 428 -12.57 -7.43 4.23
CA SER A 428 -12.58 -8.31 3.06
C SER A 428 -13.03 -7.56 1.80
N PRO A 429 -12.40 -7.82 0.61
CA PRO A 429 -12.85 -7.28 -0.66
C PRO A 429 -14.29 -7.70 -1.01
N PHE A 430 -14.79 -8.79 -0.40
CA PHE A 430 -16.15 -9.26 -0.59
C PHE A 430 -17.18 -8.50 0.24
N GLU A 431 -16.75 -7.76 1.26
CA GLU A 431 -17.60 -6.98 2.15
C GLU A 431 -17.52 -5.47 1.90
N VAL A 432 -16.57 -5.04 1.07
CA VAL A 432 -16.40 -3.61 0.77
C VAL A 432 -17.44 -3.15 -0.24
N PRO A 433 -18.18 -2.08 0.09
CA PRO A 433 -19.16 -1.52 -0.82
C PRO A 433 -18.48 -0.76 -1.96
N PHE A 434 -18.65 -1.24 -3.20
CA PHE A 434 -18.01 -0.69 -4.43
C PHE A 434 -18.52 0.71 -4.82
N ILE A 435 -19.56 1.19 -4.16
CA ILE A 435 -20.05 2.56 -4.27
C ILE A 435 -20.31 3.03 -2.83
N ASN A 436 -19.52 3.99 -2.36
CA ASN A 436 -19.86 4.78 -1.20
C ASN A 436 -20.44 6.13 -1.65
N PRO A 437 -21.77 6.31 -1.63
CA PRO A 437 -22.38 7.58 -2.01
C PRO A 437 -22.35 8.63 -0.89
N ASP A 438 -21.72 8.32 0.26
CA ASP A 438 -21.76 9.15 1.46
C ASP A 438 -20.43 9.16 2.22
N ASN A 439 -19.88 10.35 2.49
CA ASN A 439 -18.72 10.50 3.39
C ASN A 439 -19.12 10.55 4.87
N ASP A 440 -20.42 10.37 5.21
CA ASP A 440 -20.91 10.27 6.59
C ASP A 440 -20.68 8.86 7.17
N PRO A 441 -19.92 8.72 8.28
CA PRO A 441 -19.66 7.44 8.96
C PRO A 441 -20.91 6.76 9.58
N GLY A 442 -22.10 7.35 9.46
CA GLY A 442 -23.35 6.83 10.00
C GLY A 442 -24.23 6.02 9.04
N THR A 443 -23.91 6.00 7.74
CA THR A 443 -24.77 5.42 6.69
C THR A 443 -24.11 4.16 6.12
N PRO A 444 -24.76 2.98 6.13
CA PRO A 444 -24.18 1.77 5.54
C PRO A 444 -24.00 1.98 4.03
N ALA A 445 -22.83 1.64 3.51
CA ALA A 445 -22.53 1.70 2.08
C ALA A 445 -22.93 0.39 1.37
N PHE A 446 -23.15 0.45 0.05
CA PHE A 446 -23.81 -0.61 -0.72
C PHE A 446 -22.97 -1.86 -0.93
N THR A 447 -23.34 -3.00 -0.34
CA THR A 447 -22.63 -4.27 -0.57
C THR A 447 -23.09 -4.97 -1.86
N ASN A 448 -22.26 -5.89 -2.38
CA ASN A 448 -22.55 -6.70 -3.58
C ASN A 448 -23.83 -7.57 -3.47
N GLU A 449 -24.33 -7.79 -2.26
CA GLU A 449 -25.56 -8.53 -1.96
C GLU A 449 -26.48 -7.76 -1.01
N GLU A 450 -26.75 -6.48 -1.28
CA GLU A 450 -27.70 -5.75 -0.43
C GLU A 450 -29.16 -6.10 -0.78
N THR A 451 -29.84 -6.75 0.17
CA THR A 451 -31.23 -7.17 0.03
C THR A 451 -32.15 -6.16 0.71
N PHE A 452 -32.96 -5.47 -0.08
CA PHE A 452 -34.00 -4.57 0.45
C PHE A 452 -35.28 -5.35 0.76
N THR A 453 -35.81 -5.14 1.96
CA THR A 453 -37.11 -5.64 2.40
C THR A 453 -38.16 -4.53 2.41
N GLU A 454 -39.44 -4.92 2.32
CA GLU A 454 -40.55 -3.98 2.36
C GLU A 454 -40.52 -3.17 3.68
N GLY A 455 -40.30 -1.85 3.56
CA GLY A 455 -40.26 -0.92 4.70
C GLY A 455 -38.88 -0.33 5.03
N ASP A 456 -37.84 -0.68 4.28
CA ASP A 456 -36.52 -0.09 4.43
C ASP A 456 -36.52 1.42 4.12
N PRO A 457 -35.66 2.22 4.80
CA PRO A 457 -35.50 3.63 4.49
C PRO A 457 -35.03 3.81 3.04
N GLY A 458 -35.59 4.81 2.35
CA GLY A 458 -35.24 5.08 0.95
C GLY A 458 -33.76 5.46 0.80
N VAL A 459 -33.11 4.91 -0.22
CA VAL A 459 -31.76 5.25 -0.65
C VAL A 459 -31.73 6.63 -1.30
N GLY A 460 -30.87 7.53 -0.82
CA GLY A 460 -30.60 8.82 -1.45
C GLY A 460 -29.13 8.90 -1.90
N ILE A 461 -28.89 9.45 -3.10
CA ILE A 461 -27.57 9.92 -3.52
C ILE A 461 -27.42 11.35 -2.97
N VAL A 462 -26.41 11.60 -2.14
CA VAL A 462 -26.36 12.83 -1.31
C VAL A 462 -25.26 13.81 -1.75
N ASP A 463 -24.39 13.46 -2.70
CA ASP A 463 -23.36 14.38 -3.21
C ASP A 463 -23.30 14.42 -4.75
N ASP A 464 -23.07 15.61 -5.28
CA ASP A 464 -22.85 15.93 -6.68
C ASP A 464 -21.39 15.73 -7.13
N SER A 465 -20.47 15.35 -6.23
CA SER A 465 -19.11 14.92 -6.57
C SER A 465 -18.62 13.73 -5.73
N VAL A 466 -18.60 12.53 -6.32
CA VAL A 466 -17.95 11.32 -5.76
C VAL A 466 -16.78 10.97 -6.68
N GLU A 467 -15.56 10.89 -6.14
CA GLU A 467 -14.38 10.43 -6.88
C GLU A 467 -14.46 8.90 -7.03
N ILE A 468 -14.63 8.42 -8.27
CA ILE A 468 -14.72 6.99 -8.58
C ILE A 468 -13.34 6.51 -9.02
N ARG A 469 -12.82 5.49 -8.34
CA ARG A 469 -11.58 4.81 -8.68
C ARG A 469 -11.89 3.40 -9.18
N ASP A 470 -11.08 2.87 -10.10
CA ASP A 470 -11.13 1.45 -10.46
C ASP A 470 -10.71 0.60 -9.24
N PHE A 471 -10.95 -0.70 -9.26
CA PHE A 471 -10.64 -1.58 -8.14
C PHE A 471 -9.16 -1.51 -7.77
N ASP A 472 -8.23 -1.35 -8.72
CA ASP A 472 -6.80 -1.10 -8.49
C ASP A 472 -6.43 0.29 -7.94
N GLY A 473 -7.42 1.16 -7.67
CA GLY A 473 -7.21 2.51 -7.15
C GLY A 473 -6.86 3.56 -8.21
N THR A 474 -6.78 3.19 -9.49
CA THR A 474 -6.54 4.14 -10.57
C THR A 474 -7.75 5.07 -10.76
N THR A 475 -7.46 6.34 -11.07
CA THR A 475 -8.52 7.27 -11.47
C THR A 475 -9.07 6.80 -12.80
N VAL A 476 -10.37 6.66 -12.89
CA VAL A 476 -11.04 6.17 -14.08
C VAL A 476 -10.90 7.22 -15.20
N ASP A 477 -9.82 7.16 -15.99
CA ASP A 477 -9.57 8.08 -17.11
C ASP A 477 -10.46 7.69 -18.30
N GLY A 478 -11.73 8.10 -18.24
CA GLY A 478 -12.74 7.88 -19.28
C GLY A 478 -13.48 6.53 -19.24
N GLY A 479 -13.45 5.80 -18.11
CA GLY A 479 -14.29 4.63 -17.88
C GLY A 479 -15.67 5.00 -17.32
N ASN A 480 -16.71 4.69 -18.07
CA ASN A 480 -18.09 4.86 -17.61
C ASN A 480 -18.43 3.76 -16.58
N ILE A 481 -19.28 4.06 -15.58
CA ILE A 481 -20.00 3.01 -14.85
C ILE A 481 -20.75 2.17 -15.90
N GLN A 482 -20.39 0.90 -16.11
CA GLN A 482 -21.08 0.11 -17.14
C GLN A 482 -22.49 -0.33 -16.68
N SER A 483 -22.65 -0.71 -15.41
CA SER A 483 -23.97 -1.01 -14.81
C SER A 483 -23.88 -1.26 -13.29
N ALA A 484 -24.96 -0.98 -12.55
CA ALA A 484 -25.20 -1.47 -11.19
C ALA A 484 -26.58 -2.15 -11.15
N THR A 485 -26.70 -3.33 -10.52
CA THR A 485 -27.98 -4.08 -10.48
C THR A 485 -28.55 -4.09 -9.07
N ILE A 486 -29.80 -3.64 -8.91
CA ILE A 486 -30.55 -3.79 -7.67
C ILE A 486 -31.52 -4.96 -7.85
N THR A 487 -31.28 -6.04 -7.11
CA THR A 487 -32.12 -7.25 -7.16
C THR A 487 -33.07 -7.26 -5.97
N LEU A 488 -34.38 -7.33 -6.24
CA LEU A 488 -35.40 -7.49 -5.20
C LEU A 488 -35.78 -8.96 -5.10
N THR A 489 -35.42 -9.63 -4.00
CA THR A 489 -35.83 -11.02 -3.73
C THR A 489 -37.07 -11.06 -2.83
N PRO A 490 -38.21 -11.64 -3.25
CA PRO A 490 -39.41 -11.65 -2.43
C PRO A 490 -39.36 -12.76 -1.37
N GLU A 491 -39.68 -12.46 -0.12
CA GLU A 491 -40.46 -13.41 0.69
C GLU A 491 -41.97 -13.25 0.41
N THR A 492 -42.47 -12.04 0.13
CA THR A 492 -43.85 -11.81 -0.33
C THR A 492 -44.00 -10.46 -1.06
N ILE A 493 -43.85 -10.40 -2.39
CA ILE A 493 -44.33 -9.25 -3.17
C ILE A 493 -45.85 -9.41 -3.37
N GLN A 494 -46.65 -8.45 -2.93
CA GLN A 494 -48.06 -8.34 -3.33
C GLN A 494 -48.15 -7.60 -4.67
N ALA A 495 -49.24 -7.83 -5.41
CA ALA A 495 -49.42 -7.30 -6.77
C ALA A 495 -49.53 -5.75 -6.82
N ASP A 496 -49.51 -5.09 -5.67
CA ASP A 496 -49.64 -3.66 -5.45
C ASP A 496 -48.42 -3.00 -4.78
N ASP A 497 -47.31 -3.73 -4.58
CA ASP A 497 -46.06 -3.15 -4.06
C ASP A 497 -45.43 -2.21 -5.10
N THR A 498 -45.02 -1.03 -4.66
CA THR A 498 -44.48 0.04 -5.51
C THR A 498 -43.11 0.49 -5.02
N LEU A 499 -42.13 0.51 -5.93
CA LEU A 499 -40.82 1.09 -5.68
C LEU A 499 -40.84 2.61 -5.92
N PHE A 500 -40.28 3.38 -4.97
CA PHE A 500 -40.12 4.82 -5.09
C PHE A 500 -38.63 5.18 -5.06
N LEU A 501 -38.19 6.00 -6.01
CA LEU A 501 -36.93 6.73 -5.88
C LEU A 501 -37.21 8.04 -5.16
N ALA A 502 -36.40 8.36 -4.14
CA ALA A 502 -36.55 9.59 -3.36
C ALA A 502 -36.16 10.86 -4.15
N SER A 503 -35.45 10.69 -5.27
CA SER A 503 -34.99 11.77 -6.15
C SER A 503 -34.90 11.29 -7.60
N ALA A 504 -34.75 12.24 -8.54
CA ALA A 504 -34.48 11.92 -9.93
C ALA A 504 -33.09 11.28 -10.06
N LEU A 505 -32.96 10.31 -10.98
CA LEU A 505 -31.66 9.73 -11.30
C LEU A 505 -30.72 10.81 -11.88
N PRO A 506 -29.41 10.73 -11.60
CA PRO A 506 -28.41 11.58 -12.23
C PRO A 506 -28.48 11.51 -13.77
N VAL A 507 -28.12 12.61 -14.43
CA VAL A 507 -28.04 12.67 -15.90
C VAL A 507 -27.05 11.63 -16.39
N GLY A 508 -27.47 10.73 -17.30
CA GLY A 508 -26.66 9.64 -17.82
C GLY A 508 -26.95 8.27 -17.19
N ILE A 509 -27.72 8.20 -16.09
CA ILE A 509 -28.16 6.95 -15.47
C ILE A 509 -29.57 6.58 -15.93
N THR A 510 -29.73 5.35 -16.42
CA THR A 510 -31.02 4.80 -16.90
C THR A 510 -31.42 3.56 -16.10
N ALA A 511 -32.65 3.53 -15.58
CA ALA A 511 -33.24 2.34 -14.98
C ALA A 511 -33.86 1.42 -16.06
N ARG A 512 -33.69 0.11 -15.90
CA ARG A 512 -34.25 -0.92 -16.79
C ARG A 512 -34.97 -2.01 -16.02
N ASP A 513 -36.04 -2.57 -16.60
CA ASP A 513 -36.74 -3.71 -16.02
C ASP A 513 -35.97 -5.02 -16.24
N GLN A 514 -36.46 -6.10 -15.62
CA GLN A 514 -35.94 -7.47 -15.81
C GLN A 514 -35.92 -7.97 -17.28
N ASN A 515 -36.56 -7.26 -18.21
CA ASN A 515 -36.56 -7.55 -19.64
C ASN A 515 -35.65 -6.60 -20.43
N GLY A 516 -34.91 -5.71 -19.76
CA GLY A 516 -34.00 -4.73 -20.35
C GLY A 516 -34.67 -3.46 -20.89
N ASN A 517 -35.97 -3.27 -20.67
CA ASN A 517 -36.70 -2.08 -21.13
C ASN A 517 -36.39 -0.89 -20.23
N ILE A 518 -36.11 0.27 -20.82
CA ILE A 518 -35.96 1.53 -20.08
C ILE A 518 -37.26 1.85 -19.35
N ILE A 519 -37.16 2.13 -18.05
CA ILE A 519 -38.27 2.54 -17.21
C ILE A 519 -38.13 4.03 -16.91
N ASP A 520 -39.19 4.79 -17.15
CA ASP A 520 -39.28 6.18 -16.75
C ASP A 520 -39.64 6.25 -15.27
N VAL A 521 -38.67 6.65 -14.44
CA VAL A 521 -38.83 6.75 -12.97
C VAL A 521 -39.25 8.16 -12.55
N SER A 522 -39.78 8.96 -13.49
CA SER A 522 -40.29 10.29 -13.19
C SER A 522 -41.66 10.22 -12.49
N ASP A 523 -41.64 10.59 -11.21
CA ASP A 523 -42.78 10.99 -10.39
C ASP A 523 -44.02 10.04 -10.43
N GLY A 524 -43.93 8.94 -9.67
CA GLY A 524 -45.11 8.27 -9.12
C GLY A 524 -45.87 7.30 -10.01
N SER A 525 -45.33 6.84 -11.14
CA SER A 525 -46.00 5.80 -11.93
C SER A 525 -45.68 4.39 -11.40
N ALA A 526 -46.62 3.85 -10.63
CA ALA A 526 -46.62 2.50 -10.09
C ALA A 526 -46.49 1.45 -11.20
N SER A 527 -45.41 0.67 -11.17
CA SER A 527 -45.28 -0.53 -11.99
C SER A 527 -44.77 -1.70 -11.15
N THR A 528 -45.34 -2.87 -11.40
CA THR A 528 -45.00 -4.16 -10.79
C THR A 528 -43.64 -4.62 -11.31
N ILE A 529 -42.57 -4.10 -10.70
CA ILE A 529 -41.19 -4.38 -11.11
C ILE A 529 -40.54 -5.27 -10.05
N THR A 530 -40.05 -6.42 -10.48
CA THR A 530 -39.38 -7.44 -9.64
C THR A 530 -37.85 -7.30 -9.62
N ALA A 531 -37.26 -6.49 -10.50
CA ALA A 531 -35.83 -6.16 -10.50
C ALA A 531 -35.58 -4.89 -11.33
N ILE A 532 -34.62 -4.06 -10.91
CA ILE A 532 -34.19 -2.86 -11.65
C ILE A 532 -32.67 -2.89 -11.85
N THR A 533 -32.24 -2.73 -13.10
CA THR A 533 -30.83 -2.51 -13.44
C THR A 533 -30.62 -1.04 -13.75
N LEU A 534 -29.66 -0.41 -13.07
CA LEU A 534 -29.17 0.92 -13.39
C LEU A 534 -28.02 0.80 -14.38
N THR A 535 -28.10 1.53 -15.48
CA THR A 535 -27.07 1.55 -16.54
C THR A 535 -26.63 3.00 -16.75
N ALA A 536 -25.34 3.30 -16.61
CA ALA A 536 -24.82 4.58 -17.07
C ALA A 536 -24.60 4.50 -18.58
N ASP A 537 -24.89 5.58 -19.29
CA ASP A 537 -24.54 5.70 -20.70
C ASP A 537 -23.15 6.32 -20.87
N ASP A 538 -22.64 6.25 -22.11
CA ASP A 538 -21.31 6.78 -22.46
C ASP A 538 -21.17 8.30 -22.32
N SER A 539 -22.19 9.00 -21.81
CA SER A 539 -22.18 10.43 -21.54
C SER A 539 -22.12 10.77 -20.05
N PHE A 540 -22.08 9.77 -19.17
CA PHE A 540 -21.83 9.95 -17.75
C PHE A 540 -20.35 10.23 -17.48
N THR A 541 -19.96 11.50 -17.60
CA THR A 541 -18.68 12.02 -17.09
C THR A 541 -18.88 12.55 -15.68
N VAL A 542 -18.06 12.07 -14.74
CA VAL A 542 -17.94 12.59 -13.36
C VAL A 542 -17.48 14.04 -13.38
#